data_AF-A0A0T0PZS3-F1
#
_entry.id   AF-A0A0T0PZS3-F1
#
_cell.length_a   1.000
_cell.length_b   1.000
_cell.length_c   1.000
_cell.angle_alpha   90.00
_cell.angle_beta   90.00
_cell.angle_gamma   90.00
#
_symmetry.space_group_name_H-M   'P 1'
#
loop_
_entity.id
_entity.type
_entity.pdbx_description
1 polymer ?
#
loop_
_entity_poly.entity_id
_entity_poly.type
_entity_poly.pdbx_seq_one_letter_code
_entity_poly.pdbx_strand_id
1 'polypeptide(L)'
;MSDDYARGRRDGLRMALDVLALEEAKWAALLGESESWRTNATRTVRHKQLQIAGQRIRTVLNRLTPKDAAAIDAELAAALDRAGL
;
A
#
# COMPACT_ATOMS: atom_id res chain seq x y z
N MET A 1 -14.89 17.37 -15.07
CA MET A 1 -14.80 17.15 -13.61
C MET A 1 -13.83 18.17 -13.05
N SER A 2 -14.18 18.88 -11.97
CA SER A 2 -13.33 19.93 -11.37
C SER A 2 -11.95 19.38 -10.97
N ASP A 3 -10.89 20.16 -11.19
CA ASP A 3 -9.51 19.80 -10.82
C ASP A 3 -9.37 19.50 -9.32
N ASP A 4 -10.12 20.20 -8.47
CA ASP A 4 -10.14 19.97 -7.01
C ASP A 4 -10.67 18.57 -6.65
N TYR A 5 -11.67 18.08 -7.39
CA TYR A 5 -12.19 16.72 -7.19
C TYR A 5 -11.17 15.66 -7.61
N ALA A 6 -10.43 15.90 -8.70
CA ALA A 6 -9.36 15.01 -9.13
C ALA A 6 -8.21 14.98 -8.11
N ARG A 7 -7.84 16.15 -7.56
CA ARG A 7 -6.83 16.30 -6.51
C ARG A 7 -7.23 15.57 -5.22
N GLY A 8 -8.46 15.77 -4.75
CA GLY A 8 -8.98 15.09 -3.56
C GLY A 8 -8.96 13.55 -3.69
N ARG A 9 -9.21 12.99 -4.88
CA ARG A 9 -9.08 11.54 -5.10
C ARG A 9 -7.63 11.06 -5.05
N ARG A 10 -6.68 11.85 -5.56
CA ARG A 10 -5.25 11.50 -5.51
C ARG A 10 -4.73 11.52 -4.08
N ASP A 11 -5.05 12.57 -3.32
CA ASP A 11 -4.67 12.69 -1.92
C ASP A 11 -5.29 11.58 -1.05
N GLY A 12 -6.57 11.27 -1.28
CA GLY A 12 -7.25 10.17 -0.58
C GLY A 12 -6.62 8.80 -0.87
N LEU A 13 -6.23 8.54 -2.12
CA LEU A 13 -5.52 7.32 -2.50
C LEU A 13 -4.12 7.27 -1.85
N ARG A 14 -3.36 8.37 -1.89
CA ARG A 14 -2.03 8.47 -1.26
C ARG A 14 -2.12 8.17 0.23
N MET A 15 -3.06 8.81 0.94
CA MET A 15 -3.27 8.57 2.37
C MET A 15 -3.63 7.11 2.66
N ALA A 16 -4.47 6.48 1.83
CA ALA A 16 -4.82 5.07 1.99
C ALA A 16 -3.60 4.13 1.80
N LEU A 17 -2.72 4.43 0.84
CA LEU A 17 -1.47 3.69 0.62
C LEU A 17 -0.49 3.87 1.79
N ASP A 18 -0.34 5.09 2.29
CA ASP A 18 0.52 5.41 3.44
C ASP A 18 0.06 4.65 4.70
N VAL A 19 -1.26 4.60 4.96
CA VAL A 19 -1.83 3.83 6.08
C VAL A 19 -1.54 2.33 5.95
N LEU A 20 -1.65 1.78 4.74
CA LEU A 20 -1.35 0.37 4.50
C LEU A 20 0.12 0.05 4.79
N ALA A 21 1.04 0.91 4.33
CA ALA A 21 2.47 0.76 4.56
C ALA A 21 2.82 0.85 6.07
N LEU A 22 2.20 1.79 6.79
CA LEU A 22 2.37 1.92 8.25
C LEU A 22 1.90 0.68 8.99
N GLU A 23 0.76 0.09 8.61
CA GLU A 23 0.29 -1.15 9.21
C GLU A 23 1.24 -2.32 8.91
N GLU A 24 1.75 -2.44 7.69
CA GLU A 24 2.76 -3.48 7.38
C GLU A 24 4.00 -3.31 8.26
N ALA A 25 4.56 -2.10 8.35
CA ALA A 25 5.75 -1.80 9.15
C ALA A 25 5.55 -2.13 10.64
N LYS A 26 4.37 -1.83 11.19
CA LYS A 26 3.99 -2.17 12.56
C LYS A 26 4.02 -3.68 12.80
N TRP A 27 3.47 -4.48 11.88
CA TRP A 27 3.49 -5.93 12.04
C TRP A 27 4.88 -6.53 11.80
N ALA A 28 5.64 -5.97 10.86
CA ALA A 28 7.03 -6.37 10.62
C ALA A 28 7.89 -6.21 11.88
N ALA A 29 7.74 -5.10 12.61
CA ALA A 29 8.45 -4.84 13.86
C ALA A 29 8.11 -5.79 15.02
N LEU A 30 7.01 -6.56 14.91
CA LEU A 30 6.56 -7.50 15.96
C LEU A 30 6.92 -8.96 15.66
N LEU A 31 7.52 -9.25 14.50
CA LEU A 31 7.86 -10.61 14.09
C LEU A 31 8.99 -11.17 14.96
N GLY A 32 8.75 -12.31 15.61
CA GLY A 32 9.75 -12.98 16.46
C GLY A 32 9.84 -12.43 17.88
N GLU A 33 9.22 -11.29 18.19
CA GLU A 33 9.31 -10.60 19.48
C GLU A 33 8.55 -11.30 20.64
N SER A 34 7.73 -12.32 20.37
CA SER A 34 7.02 -13.05 21.42
C SER A 34 7.74 -14.35 21.80
N GLU A 35 7.77 -14.69 23.09
CA GLU A 35 8.20 -16.02 23.55
C GLU A 35 7.25 -17.14 23.08
N SER A 36 6.00 -16.81 22.76
CA SER A 36 5.01 -17.76 22.27
C SER A 36 5.15 -17.95 20.76
N TRP A 37 5.51 -19.17 20.35
CA TRP A 37 5.59 -19.55 18.93
C TRP A 37 4.25 -19.35 18.20
N ARG A 38 3.10 -19.60 18.87
CA ARG A 38 1.76 -19.42 18.28
C ARG A 38 1.49 -17.95 17.97
N THR A 39 1.93 -17.05 18.85
CA THR A 39 1.80 -15.60 18.66
C THR A 39 2.63 -15.16 17.46
N ASN A 40 3.90 -15.60 17.38
CA ASN A 40 4.76 -15.28 16.23
C ASN A 40 4.22 -15.85 14.91
N ALA A 41 3.67 -17.07 14.92
CA ALA A 41 3.03 -17.66 13.74
C ALA A 41 1.84 -16.81 13.27
N THR A 42 0.99 -16.36 14.20
CA THR A 42 -0.15 -15.48 13.86
C THR A 42 0.32 -14.13 13.30
N ARG A 43 1.33 -13.51 13.92
CA ARG A 43 1.93 -12.26 13.44
C ARG A 43 2.51 -12.40 12.03
N THR A 44 3.17 -13.52 11.75
CA THR A 44 3.71 -13.84 10.42
C THR A 44 2.61 -13.93 9.37
N VAL A 45 1.49 -14.61 9.68
CA VAL A 45 0.33 -14.68 8.78
C VAL A 45 -0.25 -13.29 8.52
N ARG A 46 -0.42 -12.46 9.56
CA ARG A 46 -0.94 -11.09 9.42
C ARG A 46 -0.04 -10.21 8.55
N HIS A 47 1.27 -10.23 8.81
CA HIS A 47 2.24 -9.53 7.98
C HIS A 47 2.15 -9.98 6.51
N LYS A 48 2.06 -11.29 6.26
CA LYS A 48 1.93 -11.81 4.89
C LYS A 48 0.62 -11.41 4.20
N GLN A 49 -0.47 -11.35 4.95
CA GLN A 49 -1.76 -10.88 4.43
C GLN A 49 -1.68 -9.42 3.96
N LEU A 50 -0.98 -8.55 4.69
CA LEU A 50 -0.76 -7.15 4.31
C LEU A 50 0.06 -7.04 3.03
N GLN A 51 1.16 -7.79 2.90
CA GLN A 51 1.95 -7.87 1.67
C GLN A 51 1.11 -8.29 0.46
N ILE A 52 0.27 -9.30 0.62
CA ILE A 52 -0.62 -9.77 -0.46
C ILE A 52 -1.65 -8.69 -0.83
N ALA A 53 -2.21 -7.99 0.17
CA ALA A 53 -3.14 -6.90 -0.07
C ALA A 53 -2.48 -5.75 -0.85
N GLY A 54 -1.27 -5.33 -0.45
CA GLY A 54 -0.47 -4.34 -1.17
C GLY A 54 -0.23 -4.75 -2.62
N GLN A 55 0.23 -5.98 -2.86
CA GLN A 55 0.47 -6.49 -4.22
C GLN A 55 -0.80 -6.53 -5.09
N ARG A 56 -1.96 -6.84 -4.49
CA ARG A 56 -3.25 -6.81 -5.21
C ARG A 56 -3.66 -5.39 -5.57
N ILE A 57 -3.47 -4.43 -4.66
CA ILE A 57 -3.73 -3.01 -4.92
C ILE A 57 -2.82 -2.53 -6.05
N ARG A 58 -1.51 -2.81 -5.98
CA ARG A 58 -0.56 -2.54 -7.07
C ARG A 58 -1.03 -3.09 -8.41
N THR A 59 -1.44 -4.35 -8.43
CA THR A 59 -1.92 -5.01 -9.64
C THR A 59 -3.15 -4.31 -10.22
N VAL A 60 -4.10 -3.91 -9.37
CA VAL A 60 -5.30 -3.17 -9.79
C VAL A 60 -4.92 -1.78 -10.31
N LEU A 61 -4.09 -1.03 -9.58
CA LEU A 61 -3.64 0.31 -9.99
C LEU A 61 -2.88 0.28 -11.32
N ASN A 62 -1.98 -0.68 -11.51
CA ASN A 62 -1.26 -0.88 -12.77
C ASN A 62 -2.19 -1.23 -13.94
N ARG A 63 -3.29 -1.94 -13.70
CA ARG A 63 -4.29 -2.26 -14.74
C ARG A 63 -5.21 -1.09 -15.05
N LEU A 64 -5.52 -0.28 -14.05
CA LEU A 64 -6.37 0.91 -14.19
C LEU A 64 -5.60 2.10 -14.79
N THR A 65 -4.27 2.08 -14.73
CA THR A 65 -3.40 3.06 -15.36
C THR A 65 -3.30 2.75 -16.86
N PRO A 66 -3.85 3.58 -17.77
CA PRO A 66 -3.78 3.33 -19.20
C PRO A 66 -2.33 3.38 -19.69
N LYS A 67 -1.91 2.43 -20.53
CA LYS A 67 -0.55 2.38 -21.10
C LYS A 67 -0.17 3.61 -21.94
N ASP A 68 -1.17 4.30 -22.48
CA ASP A 68 -1.01 5.51 -23.31
C ASP A 68 -1.40 6.81 -22.59
N ALA A 69 -1.70 6.74 -21.29
CA ALA A 69 -1.88 7.96 -20.50
C ALA A 69 -0.50 8.55 -20.22
N ALA A 70 -0.09 9.49 -21.08
CA ALA A 70 1.00 10.40 -20.79
C ALA A 70 0.82 10.94 -19.36
N ALA A 71 1.81 10.65 -18.53
CA ALA A 71 1.87 10.90 -17.10
C ALA A 71 0.93 10.04 -16.24
N ILE A 72 1.47 8.94 -15.72
CA ILE A 72 1.25 8.68 -14.29
C ILE A 72 1.63 10.00 -13.59
N ASP A 73 0.68 10.60 -12.87
CA ASP A 73 0.93 11.76 -12.05
C ASP A 73 2.17 11.47 -11.19
N ALA A 74 3.23 12.29 -11.31
CA ALA A 74 4.50 12.06 -10.63
C ALA A 74 4.30 11.90 -9.11
N GLU A 75 3.25 12.52 -8.57
CA GLU A 75 2.82 12.39 -7.18
C GLU A 75 2.29 10.98 -6.85
N LEU A 76 1.53 10.37 -7.77
CA LEU A 76 1.02 9.01 -7.61
C LEU A 76 2.15 7.98 -7.75
N ALA A 77 3.08 8.18 -8.68
CA ALA A 77 4.28 7.35 -8.80
C ALA A 77 5.11 7.38 -7.51
N ALA A 78 5.34 8.56 -6.94
CA ALA A 78 6.06 8.72 -5.68
C ALA A 78 5.33 8.09 -4.48
N ALA A 79 3.99 8.14 -4.47
CA ALA A 79 3.19 7.46 -3.44
C ALA A 79 3.28 5.93 -3.54
N LEU A 80 3.25 5.38 -4.76
CA LEU A 80 3.44 3.94 -5.00
C LEU A 80 4.83 3.50 -4.56
N ASP A 81 5.88 4.22 -4.95
CA ASP A 81 7.26 3.89 -4.59
C ASP A 81 7.49 3.94 -3.07
N ARG A 82 6.97 4.96 -2.37
CA ARG A 82 7.01 5.03 -0.89
C ARG A 82 6.28 3.88 -0.21
N ALA A 83 5.21 3.38 -0.82
CA ALA A 83 4.46 2.23 -0.32
C ALA A 83 5.08 0.88 -0.73
N GLY A 84 6.22 0.87 -1.44
CA GLY A 84 6.83 -0.35 -1.98
C GLY A 84 6.01 -1.02 -3.08
N LEU A 85 5.10 -0.27 -3.72
CA LEU A 85 4.20 -0.70 -4.79
C LEU A 85 4.65 -0.25 -6.18
#